data_AF-A0A3B9PWI9-F1
#
_entry.id   AF-A0A3B9PWI9-F1
#
_cell.length_a   1.000
_cell.length_b   1.000
_cell.length_c   1.000
_cell.angle_alpha   90.00
_cell.angle_beta   90.00
_cell.angle_gamma   90.00
#
_symmetry.space_group_name_H-M   'P 1'
#
loop_
_entity.id
_entity.type
_entity.pdbx_description
1 polymer ?
#
loop_
_entity_poly.entity_id
_entity_poly.type
_entity_poly.pdbx_seq_one_letter_code
_entity_poly.pdbx_strand_id
1 'polypeptide(L)'
;MLDSEYVPENDIVFCLHGAEEWGAIYTQFDWTIGAWRMINEARPEWAGKTLAFINFELPAYEFDTYTSVYSAPELYSLIDIFVNKGFAPEPVGCFPDGVLTEGYQTYTYSDDFSYYVAGVPSTVNGFLLQRDMETVFPFYYDYYHTNFDTPETYNENVANFNIQFYGTFAIFIDQLPAHFLDYTSQYDRLTEALDEEICKAAGADVEAYKEAVEKLGEAAVAAKDKVIDLNIRYVEAVKSGADQSEIDAIRAEARALNKENLKIFKFVQDTLLGLMYETPVVPHESPQKNIALMEAVIAALEEGDVVTAADEYAWAINEYFEWYEMYFSPEVMEIHYDMFYGEDNQDNLFWGTGKSFVPAKVSEATRSLFERYEEEGGDFSKEIEIYRKAIEEQRAVLKELMAKETEDILKLVDMLK
;
A
#
# COMPACT_ATOMS: atom_id res chain seq x y z
N MET A 1 29.73 5.30 8.03
CA MET A 1 29.62 4.25 9.06
C MET A 1 30.96 3.96 9.73
N LEU A 2 32.00 3.50 9.00
CA LEU A 2 33.30 3.26 9.65
C LEU A 2 33.90 4.53 10.32
N ASP A 3 33.70 5.69 9.68
CA ASP A 3 34.21 6.97 10.21
C ASP A 3 33.26 7.65 11.21
N SER A 4 32.04 7.13 11.43
CA SER A 4 31.06 7.74 12.34
C SER A 4 31.12 7.23 13.77
N GLU A 5 32.03 6.28 14.06
CA GLU A 5 32.17 5.58 15.37
C GLU A 5 30.90 4.86 15.84
N TYR A 6 29.84 4.85 15.03
CA TYR A 6 28.60 4.13 15.29
C TYR A 6 28.81 2.63 15.12
N VAL A 7 28.42 1.86 16.13
CA VAL A 7 28.44 0.40 16.11
C VAL A 7 26.99 -0.07 16.04
N PRO A 8 26.52 -0.53 14.87
CA PRO A 8 25.16 -1.03 14.72
C PRO A 8 24.88 -2.25 15.59
N GLU A 9 23.64 -2.36 16.07
CA GLU A 9 23.15 -3.55 16.78
C GLU A 9 22.70 -4.63 15.80
N ASN A 10 22.27 -4.23 14.60
CA ASN A 10 21.84 -5.09 13.51
C ASN A 10 22.65 -4.82 12.23
N ASP A 11 22.61 -5.77 11.30
CA ASP A 11 23.26 -5.60 9.99
C ASP A 11 22.56 -4.47 9.20
N ILE A 12 23.37 -3.55 8.65
CA ILE A 12 22.91 -2.52 7.72
C ILE A 12 23.39 -2.90 6.32
N VAL A 13 22.44 -3.09 5.41
CA VAL A 13 22.70 -3.51 4.03
C VAL A 13 22.34 -2.36 3.09
N PHE A 14 23.28 -1.99 2.22
CA PHE A 14 23.03 -1.04 1.14
C PHE A 14 22.74 -1.81 -0.16
N CYS A 15 21.53 -1.65 -0.68
CA CYS A 15 21.08 -2.28 -1.92
C CYS A 15 21.08 -1.25 -3.04
N LEU A 16 21.61 -1.63 -4.21
CA LEU A 16 21.46 -0.86 -5.44
C LEU A 16 20.70 -1.76 -6.41
N HIS A 17 19.39 -1.55 -6.50
CA HIS A 17 18.55 -2.26 -7.43
C HIS A 17 18.83 -1.80 -8.86
N GLY A 18 18.62 -2.71 -9.80
CA GLY A 18 18.61 -2.39 -11.23
C GLY A 18 17.37 -3.02 -11.83
N ALA A 19 16.93 -2.53 -12.99
CA ALA A 19 15.65 -2.94 -13.59
C ALA A 19 14.44 -2.66 -12.68
N GLU A 20 14.43 -1.48 -12.07
CA GLU A 20 13.23 -0.90 -11.47
C GLU A 20 12.30 -0.42 -12.61
N GLU A 21 12.80 0.49 -13.43
CA GLU A 21 12.19 0.98 -14.68
C GLU A 21 12.12 -0.02 -15.86
N TRP A 22 12.75 -1.19 -15.74
CA TRP A 22 12.80 -2.17 -16.84
C TRP A 22 11.77 -3.28 -16.61
N GLY A 23 10.60 -3.05 -17.22
CA GLY A 23 9.44 -3.92 -17.24
C GLY A 23 9.73 -5.40 -17.55
N ALA A 24 9.12 -6.32 -16.79
CA ALA A 24 8.89 -7.69 -17.28
C ALA A 24 7.87 -7.71 -18.43
N ILE A 25 8.08 -8.56 -19.44
CA ILE A 25 7.18 -8.63 -20.58
C ILE A 25 5.93 -9.46 -20.21
N TYR A 26 4.78 -9.06 -20.75
CA TYR A 26 3.53 -9.83 -20.68
C TYR A 26 2.96 -9.99 -19.26
N THR A 27 3.05 -8.93 -18.47
CA THR A 27 2.43 -8.81 -17.15
C THR A 27 2.14 -7.33 -16.88
N GLN A 28 1.11 -7.03 -16.09
CA GLN A 28 0.92 -5.67 -15.58
C GLN A 28 1.90 -5.33 -14.47
N PHE A 29 2.30 -6.34 -13.70
CA PHE A 29 3.10 -6.14 -12.50
C PHE A 29 4.58 -6.10 -12.88
N ASP A 30 4.90 -5.30 -13.90
CA ASP A 30 6.14 -5.36 -14.64
C ASP A 30 7.24 -4.46 -14.07
N TRP A 31 6.93 -3.51 -13.19
CA TRP A 31 7.91 -2.62 -12.56
C TRP A 31 8.62 -3.27 -11.36
N THR A 32 9.75 -2.69 -10.93
CA THR A 32 10.47 -3.09 -9.70
C THR A 32 11.02 -4.52 -9.73
N ILE A 33 11.26 -5.10 -10.91
CA ILE A 33 11.70 -6.50 -11.08
C ILE A 33 13.02 -6.78 -10.35
N GLY A 34 13.91 -5.80 -10.31
CA GLY A 34 15.14 -5.85 -9.52
C GLY A 34 14.90 -6.13 -8.04
N ALA A 35 14.04 -5.34 -7.40
CA ALA A 35 13.66 -5.53 -6.00
C ALA A 35 12.90 -6.83 -5.80
N TRP A 36 11.94 -7.15 -6.67
CA TRP A 36 11.18 -8.39 -6.59
C TRP A 36 12.09 -9.63 -6.59
N ARG A 37 13.04 -9.70 -7.54
CA ARG A 37 13.99 -10.82 -7.62
C ARG A 37 14.95 -10.84 -6.43
N MET A 38 15.32 -9.67 -5.89
CA MET A 38 16.14 -9.62 -4.69
C MET A 38 15.43 -10.30 -3.53
N ILE A 39 14.21 -9.89 -3.21
CA ILE A 39 13.50 -10.36 -2.01
C ILE A 39 12.87 -11.75 -2.18
N ASN A 40 12.56 -12.19 -3.41
CA ASN A 40 11.94 -13.50 -3.63
C ASN A 40 12.92 -14.61 -4.06
N GLU A 41 13.99 -14.29 -4.78
CA GLU A 41 14.91 -15.30 -5.33
C GLU A 41 16.30 -15.24 -4.69
N ALA A 42 16.90 -14.05 -4.64
CA ALA A 42 18.30 -13.91 -4.20
C ALA A 42 18.46 -13.92 -2.68
N ARG A 43 17.51 -13.31 -1.96
CA ARG A 43 17.50 -13.11 -0.51
C ARG A 43 16.12 -13.37 0.13
N PRO A 44 15.45 -14.49 -0.17
CA PRO A 44 14.17 -14.83 0.46
C PRO A 44 14.24 -14.91 1.99
N GLU A 45 15.43 -15.14 2.55
CA GLU A 45 15.62 -15.19 4.00
C GLU A 45 15.58 -13.80 4.68
N TRP A 46 15.49 -12.70 3.93
CA TRP A 46 15.31 -11.35 4.47
C TRP A 46 13.90 -11.13 5.02
N ALA A 47 12.88 -11.72 4.40
CA ALA A 47 11.54 -11.75 4.95
C ALA A 47 11.55 -12.43 6.33
N GLY A 48 10.96 -11.77 7.34
CA GLY A 48 10.92 -12.27 8.72
C GLY A 48 12.17 -11.98 9.57
N LYS A 49 13.18 -11.26 9.05
CA LYS A 49 14.30 -10.74 9.86
C LYS A 49 14.65 -9.28 9.62
N THR A 50 14.30 -8.72 8.46
CA THR A 50 14.54 -7.31 8.16
C THR A 50 13.60 -6.42 8.97
N LEU A 51 14.17 -5.47 9.73
CA LEU A 51 13.39 -4.52 10.54
C LEU A 51 12.77 -3.42 9.70
N ALA A 52 13.49 -2.91 8.70
CA ALA A 52 12.94 -1.96 7.73
C ALA A 52 13.72 -2.01 6.42
N PHE A 53 13.00 -1.86 5.31
CA PHE A 53 13.56 -1.48 4.01
C PHE A 53 13.31 0.01 3.78
N ILE A 54 14.38 0.80 3.70
CA ILE A 54 14.29 2.25 3.51
C ILE A 54 14.68 2.57 2.07
N ASN A 55 13.68 2.88 1.25
CA ASN A 55 13.82 3.22 -0.16
C ASN A 55 13.97 4.72 -0.38
N PHE A 56 14.58 5.08 -1.50
CA PHE A 56 14.84 6.47 -1.89
C PHE A 56 14.47 6.66 -3.37
N GLU A 57 13.42 7.43 -3.62
CA GLU A 57 12.98 7.78 -4.97
C GLU A 57 13.15 9.27 -5.21
N LEU A 58 13.88 9.63 -6.27
CA LEU A 58 14.13 11.03 -6.64
C LEU A 58 14.56 11.92 -5.43
N PRO A 59 15.50 11.47 -4.57
CA PRO A 59 15.69 12.03 -3.23
C PRO A 59 16.37 13.40 -3.20
N ALA A 60 16.54 14.06 -4.35
CA ALA A 60 17.21 15.34 -4.50
C ALA A 60 16.32 16.41 -5.16
N TYR A 61 15.01 16.16 -5.32
CA TYR A 61 14.06 17.13 -5.87
C TYR A 61 13.10 17.63 -4.79
N GLU A 62 12.86 18.95 -4.75
CA GLU A 62 11.92 19.57 -3.80
C GLU A 62 10.51 19.60 -4.42
N PHE A 63 9.72 18.57 -4.16
CA PHE A 63 8.38 18.43 -4.75
C PHE A 63 7.38 19.50 -4.27
N ASP A 64 7.50 19.93 -3.01
CA ASP A 64 6.65 20.95 -2.40
C ASP A 64 7.36 21.60 -1.20
N THR A 65 6.65 22.46 -0.47
CA THR A 65 7.09 23.06 0.80
C THR A 65 7.19 22.06 1.96
N TYR A 66 6.76 20.82 1.75
CA TYR A 66 6.83 19.72 2.71
C TYR A 66 7.38 18.46 2.05
N THR A 67 7.74 17.48 2.88
CA THR A 67 7.95 16.10 2.44
C THR A 67 7.13 15.14 3.31
N SER A 68 7.04 13.89 2.92
CA SER A 68 6.33 12.83 3.64
C SER A 68 7.13 11.53 3.58
N VAL A 69 6.69 10.54 4.34
CA VAL A 69 7.22 9.18 4.28
C VAL A 69 6.07 8.25 3.95
N TYR A 70 6.10 7.65 2.77
CA TYR A 70 5.15 6.59 2.43
C TYR A 70 5.61 5.29 3.06
N SER A 71 4.69 4.50 3.59
CA SER A 71 5.02 3.26 4.29
C SER A 71 3.83 2.32 4.41
N ALA A 72 4.08 1.13 4.95
CA ALA A 72 3.02 0.29 5.49
C ALA A 72 2.30 1.00 6.66
N PRO A 73 0.98 0.83 6.84
CA PRO A 73 0.24 1.44 7.95
C PRO A 73 0.86 1.20 9.33
N GLU A 74 1.45 0.01 9.55
CA GLU A 74 2.08 -0.36 10.81
C GLU A 74 3.29 0.50 11.20
N LEU A 75 3.87 1.25 10.27
CA LEU A 75 5.01 2.13 10.52
C LEU A 75 4.61 3.58 10.81
N TYR A 76 3.34 3.97 10.61
CA TYR A 76 2.90 5.37 10.75
C TYR A 76 3.23 5.95 12.12
N SER A 77 2.88 5.24 13.19
CA SER A 77 3.17 5.68 14.56
C SER A 77 4.68 5.76 14.86
N LEU A 78 5.50 4.87 14.29
CA LEU A 78 6.96 4.92 14.47
C LEU A 78 7.54 6.17 13.78
N ILE A 79 7.06 6.48 12.58
CA ILE A 79 7.46 7.67 11.82
C ILE A 79 7.00 8.95 12.54
N ASP A 80 5.76 9.00 13.04
CA ASP A 80 5.26 10.11 13.86
C ASP A 80 6.13 10.34 15.09
N ILE A 81 6.46 9.27 15.83
CA ILE A 81 7.34 9.35 16.99
C ILE A 81 8.72 9.89 16.58
N PHE A 82 9.30 9.36 15.52
CA PHE A 82 10.61 9.77 15.03
C PHE A 82 10.65 11.28 14.72
N VAL A 83 9.68 11.77 13.95
CA VAL A 83 9.60 13.17 13.54
C VAL A 83 9.19 14.07 14.70
N ASN A 84 8.04 13.82 15.33
CA ASN A 84 7.40 14.76 16.25
C ASN A 84 7.90 14.69 17.70
N LYS A 85 8.78 13.73 18.05
CA LYS A 85 9.45 13.68 19.37
C LYS A 85 10.89 14.19 19.34
N GLY A 86 11.35 14.74 18.22
CA GLY A 86 12.65 15.40 18.10
C GLY A 86 13.83 14.42 17.89
N PHE A 87 13.56 13.25 17.29
CA PHE A 87 14.62 12.33 16.86
C PHE A 87 15.08 12.62 15.43
N ALA A 88 14.16 13.07 14.55
CA ALA A 88 14.47 13.46 13.20
C ALA A 88 15.30 14.77 13.13
N PRO A 89 16.19 14.92 12.14
CA PRO A 89 16.81 16.20 11.85
C PRO A 89 15.76 17.18 11.28
N GLU A 90 15.94 18.46 11.57
CA GLU A 90 15.11 19.53 10.99
C GLU A 90 15.54 19.82 9.54
N PRO A 91 14.60 20.06 8.61
CA PRO A 91 14.92 20.55 7.28
C PRO A 91 15.66 21.89 7.32
N VAL A 92 16.70 22.02 6.49
CA VAL A 92 17.49 23.26 6.38
C VAL A 92 17.56 23.69 4.91
N GLY A 93 16.93 24.81 4.59
CA GLY A 93 16.93 25.34 3.21
C GLY A 93 16.12 24.50 2.21
N CYS A 94 15.28 23.60 2.71
CA CYS A 94 14.27 22.84 1.99
C CYS A 94 13.08 22.58 2.94
N PHE A 95 11.93 22.20 2.38
CA PHE A 95 10.73 21.76 3.10
C PHE A 95 10.36 22.66 4.30
N PRO A 96 10.08 23.96 4.11
CA PRO A 96 9.77 24.89 5.21
C PRO A 96 8.55 24.50 6.07
N ASP A 97 7.65 23.66 5.56
CA ASP A 97 6.49 23.14 6.28
C ASP A 97 6.78 21.78 6.98
N GLY A 98 8.00 21.26 6.84
CA GLY A 98 8.47 20.08 7.56
C GLY A 98 8.13 18.74 6.92
N VAL A 99 8.11 17.70 7.74
CA VAL A 99 7.76 16.33 7.36
C VAL A 99 6.35 16.02 7.83
N LEU A 100 5.48 15.63 6.90
CA LEU A 100 4.12 15.20 7.18
C LEU A 100 4.11 13.77 7.77
N THR A 101 3.20 13.52 8.71
CA THR A 101 3.20 12.33 9.59
C THR A 101 1.82 11.73 9.81
N GLU A 102 0.80 12.21 9.11
CA GLU A 102 -0.59 11.74 9.18
C GLU A 102 -0.83 10.35 8.58
N GLY A 103 0.21 9.65 8.14
CA GLY A 103 0.13 8.28 7.62
C GLY A 103 -0.14 8.26 6.13
N TYR A 104 0.89 7.90 5.36
CA TYR A 104 0.81 7.85 3.90
C TYR A 104 1.13 6.43 3.44
N GLN A 105 0.17 5.79 2.79
CA GLN A 105 0.34 4.41 2.36
C GLN A 105 1.29 4.34 1.17
N THR A 106 2.20 3.37 1.18
CA THR A 106 2.99 3.07 -0.02
C THR A 106 2.12 2.56 -1.17
N TYR A 107 2.56 2.80 -2.40
CA TYR A 107 1.95 2.40 -3.66
C TYR A 107 2.88 1.48 -4.45
N THR A 108 2.43 0.97 -5.60
CA THR A 108 3.17 0.01 -6.43
C THR A 108 4.29 0.63 -7.30
N TYR A 109 4.57 1.92 -7.14
CA TYR A 109 5.40 2.71 -8.06
C TYR A 109 6.91 2.69 -7.76
N SER A 110 7.36 1.89 -6.80
CA SER A 110 8.77 1.88 -6.38
C SER A 110 9.18 0.59 -5.68
N ASP A 111 10.50 0.38 -5.57
CA ASP A 111 11.11 -0.88 -5.11
C ASP A 111 10.61 -1.34 -3.72
N ASP A 112 10.23 -0.42 -2.83
CA ASP A 112 9.71 -0.74 -1.50
C ASP A 112 8.43 -1.57 -1.51
N PHE A 113 7.61 -1.50 -2.57
CA PHE A 113 6.40 -2.29 -2.68
C PHE A 113 6.68 -3.79 -2.82
N SER A 114 7.74 -4.15 -3.57
CA SER A 114 8.18 -5.54 -3.69
C SER A 114 8.58 -6.14 -2.33
N TYR A 115 9.21 -5.34 -1.47
CA TYR A 115 9.53 -5.74 -0.09
C TYR A 115 8.29 -5.76 0.81
N TYR A 116 7.41 -4.77 0.64
CA TYR A 116 6.15 -4.66 1.38
C TYR A 116 5.30 -5.91 1.21
N VAL A 117 5.01 -6.31 -0.03
CA VAL A 117 4.24 -7.51 -0.37
C VAL A 117 4.93 -8.78 0.11
N ALA A 118 6.27 -8.83 0.12
CA ALA A 118 7.01 -9.97 0.65
C ALA A 118 6.93 -10.11 2.18
N GLY A 119 6.38 -9.10 2.89
CA GLY A 119 6.26 -9.08 4.35
C GLY A 119 7.47 -8.47 5.04
N VAL A 120 8.15 -7.50 4.41
CA VAL A 120 9.18 -6.67 5.02
C VAL A 120 8.61 -5.27 5.25
N PRO A 121 8.66 -4.73 6.49
CA PRO A 121 8.27 -3.34 6.72
C PRO A 121 9.11 -2.41 5.85
N SER A 122 8.48 -1.53 5.09
CA SER A 122 9.17 -0.69 4.12
C SER A 122 8.68 0.75 4.13
N THR A 123 9.55 1.66 3.74
CA THR A 123 9.28 3.09 3.60
C THR A 123 9.92 3.65 2.34
N VAL A 124 9.35 4.70 1.77
CA VAL A 124 9.96 5.52 0.72
C VAL A 124 9.67 7.00 1.00
N ASN A 125 10.55 7.91 0.55
CA ASN A 125 10.26 9.34 0.65
C ASN A 125 9.09 9.73 -0.25
N GLY A 126 8.34 10.77 0.16
CA GLY A 126 7.31 11.35 -0.70
C GLY A 126 7.92 11.89 -1.99
N PHE A 127 7.43 11.43 -3.14
CA PHE A 127 7.96 11.79 -4.46
C PHE A 127 6.92 11.88 -5.58
N LEU A 128 5.78 11.18 -5.47
CA LEU A 128 4.82 11.06 -6.57
C LEU A 128 3.50 11.77 -6.28
N LEU A 129 2.89 11.45 -5.13
CA LEU A 129 1.57 11.92 -4.74
C LEU A 129 1.64 13.10 -3.76
N GLN A 130 0.74 14.05 -3.95
CA GLN A 130 0.48 15.12 -3.01
C GLN A 130 -0.20 14.58 -1.74
N ARG A 131 -0.43 15.47 -0.78
CA ARG A 131 -1.03 15.14 0.52
C ARG A 131 -2.36 14.38 0.45
N ASP A 132 -3.14 14.56 -0.62
CA ASP A 132 -4.41 13.85 -0.82
C ASP A 132 -4.24 12.38 -1.24
N MET A 133 -3.02 11.95 -1.58
CA MET A 133 -2.71 10.63 -2.13
C MET A 133 -3.48 10.28 -3.43
N GLU A 134 -3.98 11.29 -4.13
CA GLU A 134 -4.74 11.17 -5.38
C GLU A 134 -4.11 12.00 -6.50
N THR A 135 -3.60 13.19 -6.17
CA THR A 135 -3.04 14.13 -7.15
C THR A 135 -1.53 13.98 -7.24
N VAL A 136 -0.96 13.85 -8.44
CA VAL A 136 0.50 13.82 -8.63
C VAL A 136 1.14 15.22 -8.57
N PHE A 137 2.42 15.31 -8.21
CA PHE A 137 3.18 16.57 -8.28
C PHE A 137 3.43 17.02 -9.74
N PRO A 138 3.57 18.33 -10.01
CA PRO A 138 3.88 18.85 -11.35
C PRO A 138 5.11 18.21 -12.02
N PHE A 139 6.10 17.79 -11.21
CA PHE A 139 7.29 17.09 -11.70
C PHE A 139 6.94 15.89 -12.60
N TYR A 140 5.85 15.20 -12.30
CA TYR A 140 5.41 14.02 -13.03
C TYR A 140 4.99 14.35 -14.48
N TYR A 141 4.45 15.54 -14.72
CA TYR A 141 4.07 16.00 -16.05
C TYR A 141 5.23 16.68 -16.79
N ASP A 142 6.06 17.41 -16.06
CA ASP A 142 7.03 18.33 -16.65
C ASP A 142 8.41 17.70 -16.90
N TYR A 143 8.81 16.70 -16.10
CA TYR A 143 10.20 16.19 -16.08
C TYR A 143 10.30 14.66 -16.07
N TYR A 144 9.47 13.97 -15.28
CA TYR A 144 9.58 12.53 -15.04
C TYR A 144 9.66 11.71 -16.33
N HIS A 145 10.64 10.80 -16.42
CA HIS A 145 10.89 9.93 -17.59
C HIS A 145 11.13 10.65 -18.93
N THR A 146 11.46 11.93 -18.89
CA THR A 146 11.80 12.69 -20.10
C THR A 146 13.29 13.06 -20.14
N ASN A 147 13.75 13.55 -21.29
CA ASN A 147 15.07 14.15 -21.42
C ASN A 147 15.17 15.54 -20.75
N PHE A 148 14.14 16.00 -20.03
CA PHE A 148 14.15 17.22 -19.23
C PHE A 148 14.48 16.98 -17.76
N ASP A 149 14.52 15.73 -17.29
CA ASP A 149 15.15 15.41 -16.01
C ASP A 149 16.68 15.49 -16.17
N THR A 150 17.21 16.67 -15.85
CA THR A 150 18.61 17.04 -16.06
C THR A 150 19.27 17.42 -14.74
N PRO A 151 20.61 17.52 -14.65
CA PRO A 151 21.29 17.89 -13.40
C PRO A 151 20.82 19.22 -12.76
N GLU A 152 20.11 20.07 -13.50
CA GLU A 152 19.49 21.30 -13.00
C GLU A 152 18.29 21.07 -12.07
N THR A 153 17.66 19.89 -12.08
CA THR A 153 16.58 19.51 -11.13
C THR A 153 17.13 19.18 -9.74
N TYR A 154 18.46 19.00 -9.61
CA TYR A 154 19.12 18.66 -8.36
C TYR A 154 19.08 19.81 -7.34
N ASN A 155 18.59 19.49 -6.14
CA ASN A 155 18.60 20.34 -4.97
C ASN A 155 19.49 19.73 -3.87
N GLU A 156 20.63 20.38 -3.61
CA GLU A 156 21.61 19.93 -2.61
C GLU A 156 21.05 19.91 -1.18
N ASN A 157 20.17 20.85 -0.83
CA ASN A 157 19.57 20.89 0.51
C ASN A 157 18.64 19.70 0.73
N VAL A 158 17.84 19.33 -0.28
CA VAL A 158 16.96 18.17 -0.23
C VAL A 158 17.76 16.87 -0.15
N ALA A 159 18.79 16.71 -0.99
CA ALA A 159 19.65 15.54 -0.96
C ALA A 159 20.32 15.37 0.42
N ASN A 160 20.87 16.46 0.97
CA ASN A 160 21.48 16.45 2.30
C ASN A 160 20.46 16.13 3.41
N PHE A 161 19.27 16.72 3.34
CA PHE A 161 18.20 16.44 4.30
C PHE A 161 17.80 14.96 4.25
N ASN A 162 17.49 14.40 3.08
CA ASN A 162 17.07 13.00 2.96
C ASN A 162 18.16 12.03 3.44
N ILE A 163 19.43 12.27 3.11
CA ILE A 163 20.55 11.45 3.61
C ILE A 163 20.60 11.48 5.15
N GLN A 164 20.45 12.65 5.76
CA GLN A 164 20.47 12.79 7.22
C GLN A 164 19.23 12.18 7.86
N PHE A 165 18.05 12.45 7.30
CA PHE A 165 16.76 12.00 7.81
C PHE A 165 16.69 10.48 7.85
N TYR A 166 16.89 9.83 6.70
CA TYR A 166 16.79 8.37 6.61
C TYR A 166 17.99 7.64 7.22
N GLY A 167 19.19 8.26 7.21
CA GLY A 167 20.33 7.74 7.96
C GLY A 167 20.07 7.75 9.48
N THR A 168 19.45 8.82 10.00
CA THR A 168 19.05 8.91 11.40
C THR A 168 17.89 7.98 11.72
N PHE A 169 16.95 7.81 10.78
CA PHE A 169 15.84 6.87 10.93
C PHE A 169 16.32 5.42 11.02
N ALA A 170 17.29 5.03 10.18
CA ALA A 170 17.93 3.71 10.27
C ALA A 170 18.60 3.49 11.63
N ILE A 171 19.31 4.49 12.17
CA ILE A 171 19.90 4.44 13.51
C ILE A 171 18.82 4.35 14.59
N PHE A 172 17.73 5.12 14.46
CA PHE A 172 16.62 5.11 15.39
C PHE A 172 15.97 3.72 15.49
N ILE A 173 15.71 3.08 14.34
CA ILE A 173 15.20 1.71 14.29
C ILE A 173 16.20 0.73 14.90
N ASP A 174 17.49 0.84 14.55
CA ASP A 174 18.53 -0.05 15.03
C ASP A 174 18.73 0.00 16.55
N GLN A 175 18.56 1.19 17.16
CA GLN A 175 18.71 1.40 18.60
C GLN A 175 17.49 0.99 19.43
N LEU A 176 16.32 0.81 18.80
CA LEU A 176 15.14 0.30 19.47
C LEU A 176 15.23 -1.24 19.57
N PRO A 177 15.37 -1.82 20.77
CA PRO A 177 15.50 -3.27 20.88
C PRO A 177 14.22 -3.97 20.41
N ALA A 178 13.04 -3.42 20.72
CA ALA A 178 11.76 -3.93 20.24
C ALA A 178 11.28 -3.06 19.07
N HIS A 179 11.14 -3.68 17.90
CA HIS A 179 10.71 -3.03 16.68
C HIS A 179 9.25 -2.60 16.78
N PHE A 180 8.99 -1.33 16.48
CA PHE A 180 7.69 -0.70 16.65
C PHE A 180 6.85 -0.86 15.39
N LEU A 181 6.05 -1.93 15.36
CA LEU A 181 4.98 -2.13 14.39
C LEU A 181 3.65 -1.96 15.10
N ASP A 182 2.87 -0.98 14.65
CA ASP A 182 1.62 -0.57 15.27
C ASP A 182 0.40 -1.02 14.47
N TYR A 183 -0.16 -2.15 14.88
CA TYR A 183 -1.32 -2.75 14.22
C TYR A 183 -2.63 -2.03 14.52
N THR A 184 -2.66 -0.96 15.35
CA THR A 184 -3.89 -0.17 15.51
C THR A 184 -4.24 0.55 14.21
N SER A 185 -3.25 0.85 13.38
CA SER A 185 -3.46 1.35 12.01
C SER A 185 -4.28 0.41 11.13
N GLN A 186 -4.21 -0.92 11.37
CA GLN A 186 -5.04 -1.88 10.66
C GLN A 186 -6.50 -1.85 11.15
N TYR A 187 -6.73 -1.56 12.43
CA TYR A 187 -8.09 -1.30 12.92
C TYR A 187 -8.71 -0.09 12.21
N ASP A 188 -7.97 1.02 12.10
CA ASP A 188 -8.44 2.22 11.41
C ASP A 188 -8.71 1.93 9.93
N ARG A 189 -7.73 1.36 9.21
CA ARG A 189 -7.83 1.00 7.80
C ARG A 189 -9.02 0.07 7.50
N LEU A 190 -9.20 -0.99 8.29
CA LEU A 190 -10.30 -1.95 8.10
C LEU A 190 -11.68 -1.37 8.43
N THR A 191 -11.73 -0.36 9.32
CA THR A 191 -12.95 0.36 9.66
C THR A 191 -13.32 1.34 8.55
N GLU A 192 -12.36 2.08 8.03
CA GLU A 192 -12.54 3.07 6.95
C GLU A 192 -12.90 2.43 5.61
N ALA A 193 -12.38 1.24 5.32
CA ALA A 193 -12.66 0.48 4.10
C ALA A 193 -14.13 0.03 3.96
N LEU A 194 -14.90 -0.02 5.06
CA LEU A 194 -16.22 -0.64 5.08
C LEU A 194 -17.34 0.30 4.61
N ASP A 195 -17.97 -0.03 3.49
CA ASP A 195 -19.30 0.50 3.13
C ASP A 195 -20.38 -0.43 3.68
N GLU A 196 -20.96 -0.07 4.83
CA GLU A 196 -21.97 -0.91 5.50
C GLU A 196 -23.21 -1.16 4.64
N GLU A 197 -23.66 -0.18 3.85
CA GLU A 197 -24.90 -0.27 3.09
C GLU A 197 -24.73 -1.25 1.92
N ILE A 198 -23.64 -1.11 1.15
CA ILE A 198 -23.31 -2.00 0.04
C ILE A 198 -23.05 -3.42 0.56
N CYS A 199 -22.30 -3.58 1.64
CA CYS A 199 -22.00 -4.88 2.22
C CYS A 199 -23.25 -5.61 2.73
N LYS A 200 -24.16 -4.89 3.41
CA LYS A 200 -25.45 -5.44 3.85
C LYS A 200 -26.31 -5.85 2.66
N ALA A 201 -26.35 -5.02 1.60
CA ALA A 201 -27.07 -5.33 0.38
C ALA A 201 -26.52 -6.56 -0.35
N ALA A 202 -25.20 -6.80 -0.28
CA ALA A 202 -24.55 -8.01 -0.79
C ALA A 202 -24.81 -9.27 0.08
N GLY A 203 -25.42 -9.11 1.25
CA GLY A 203 -25.70 -10.20 2.18
C GLY A 203 -24.45 -10.72 2.90
N ALA A 204 -23.44 -9.87 3.08
CA ALA A 204 -22.29 -10.11 3.93
C ALA A 204 -22.65 -9.96 5.42
N ASP A 205 -21.90 -10.64 6.30
CA ASP A 205 -22.09 -10.55 7.75
C ASP A 205 -21.30 -9.37 8.33
N VAL A 206 -21.84 -8.17 8.12
CA VAL A 206 -21.20 -6.90 8.54
C VAL A 206 -21.01 -6.83 10.05
N GLU A 207 -21.92 -7.39 10.84
CA GLU A 207 -21.80 -7.37 12.30
C GLU A 207 -20.66 -8.28 12.78
N ALA A 208 -20.50 -9.47 12.18
CA ALA A 208 -19.36 -10.34 12.48
C ALA A 208 -18.01 -9.71 12.10
N TYR A 209 -17.95 -9.04 10.93
CA TYR A 209 -16.76 -8.32 10.49
C TYR A 209 -16.39 -7.21 11.49
N LYS A 210 -17.36 -6.35 11.86
CA LYS A 210 -17.14 -5.27 12.84
C LYS A 210 -16.71 -5.81 14.21
N GLU A 211 -17.33 -6.88 14.70
CA GLU A 211 -16.92 -7.52 15.96
C GLU A 211 -15.48 -8.05 15.89
N ALA A 212 -15.05 -8.59 14.75
CA ALA A 212 -13.67 -9.02 14.54
C ALA A 212 -12.70 -7.84 14.52
N VAL A 213 -13.04 -6.75 13.84
CA VAL A 213 -12.23 -5.51 13.79
C VAL A 213 -12.10 -4.89 15.19
N GLU A 214 -13.17 -4.79 15.99
CA GLU A 214 -13.08 -4.29 17.37
C GLU A 214 -12.13 -5.14 18.23
N LYS A 215 -12.22 -6.46 18.13
CA LYS A 215 -11.28 -7.38 18.80
C LYS A 215 -9.83 -7.18 18.35
N LEU A 216 -9.63 -6.87 17.06
CA LEU A 216 -8.32 -6.52 16.52
C LEU A 216 -7.79 -5.23 17.17
N GLY A 217 -8.61 -4.20 17.28
CA GLY A 217 -8.25 -2.95 17.95
C GLY A 217 -7.75 -3.19 19.39
N GLU A 218 -8.50 -3.96 20.19
CA GLU A 218 -8.10 -4.31 21.56
C GLU A 218 -6.77 -5.09 21.61
N ALA A 219 -6.61 -6.10 20.74
CA ALA A 219 -5.40 -6.92 20.69
C ALA A 219 -4.18 -6.12 20.19
N ALA A 220 -4.38 -5.24 19.21
CA ALA A 220 -3.35 -4.38 18.65
C ALA A 220 -2.83 -3.36 19.68
N VAL A 221 -3.72 -2.73 20.46
CA VAL A 221 -3.32 -1.86 21.57
C VAL A 221 -2.47 -2.61 22.59
N ALA A 222 -2.90 -3.81 23.00
CA ALA A 222 -2.13 -4.63 23.94
C ALA A 222 -0.76 -5.05 23.38
N ALA A 223 -0.68 -5.37 22.08
CA ALA A 223 0.59 -5.70 21.42
C ALA A 223 1.53 -4.49 21.34
N LYS A 224 1.00 -3.32 20.99
CA LYS A 224 1.72 -2.04 21.00
C LYS A 224 2.27 -1.70 22.38
N ASP A 225 1.46 -1.84 23.43
CA ASP A 225 1.89 -1.58 24.81
C ASP A 225 3.03 -2.49 25.24
N LYS A 226 3.02 -3.78 24.86
CA LYS A 226 4.14 -4.70 25.12
C LYS A 226 5.45 -4.21 24.48
N VAL A 227 5.41 -3.70 23.25
CA VAL A 227 6.58 -3.14 22.56
C VAL A 227 7.08 -1.87 23.27
N ILE A 228 6.16 -0.97 23.62
CA ILE A 228 6.46 0.27 24.35
C ILE A 228 7.12 -0.04 25.69
N ASP A 229 6.52 -0.92 26.49
CA ASP A 229 7.01 -1.30 27.81
C ASP A 229 8.43 -1.88 27.74
N LEU A 230 8.70 -2.72 26.74
CA LEU A 230 10.01 -3.33 26.57
C LEU A 230 11.08 -2.30 26.16
N ASN A 231 10.73 -1.36 25.29
CA ASN A 231 11.61 -0.24 24.92
C ASN A 231 11.86 0.72 26.11
N ILE A 232 10.84 1.02 26.91
CA ILE A 232 10.99 1.83 28.13
C ILE A 232 11.92 1.12 29.13
N ARG A 233 11.68 -0.17 29.41
CA ARG A 233 12.54 -0.98 30.29
C ARG A 233 14.00 -0.94 29.85
N TYR A 234 14.25 -1.09 28.56
CA TYR A 234 15.60 -0.99 28.01
C TYR A 234 16.22 0.38 28.26
N VAL A 235 15.52 1.47 27.93
CA VAL A 235 16.01 2.83 28.11
C VAL A 235 16.29 3.15 29.59
N GLU A 236 15.44 2.69 30.50
CA GLU A 236 15.63 2.84 31.95
C GLU A 236 16.84 2.05 32.47
N ALA A 237 17.02 0.81 32.00
CA ALA A 237 18.18 -0.02 32.36
C ALA A 237 19.49 0.64 31.88
N VAL A 238 19.54 1.13 30.63
CA VAL A 238 20.71 1.85 30.11
C VAL A 238 20.99 3.13 30.91
N LYS A 239 19.96 3.94 31.19
CA LYS A 239 20.11 5.21 31.94
C LYS A 239 20.55 5.01 33.39
N SER A 240 20.11 3.92 34.03
CA SER A 240 20.48 3.61 35.41
C SER A 240 21.85 2.96 35.54
N GLY A 241 22.51 2.63 34.42
CA GLY A 241 23.79 1.93 34.42
C GLY A 241 23.67 0.48 34.86
N ALA A 242 22.56 -0.18 34.49
CA ALA A 242 22.34 -1.60 34.70
C ALA A 242 23.51 -2.43 34.16
N ASP A 243 23.71 -3.63 34.71
CA ASP A 243 24.77 -4.49 34.24
C ASP A 243 24.49 -5.01 32.81
N GLN A 244 25.54 -5.39 32.10
CA GLN A 244 25.41 -5.87 30.72
C GLN A 244 24.51 -7.11 30.61
N SER A 245 24.44 -7.94 31.66
CA SER A 245 23.62 -9.16 31.61
C SER A 245 22.12 -8.85 31.65
N GLU A 246 21.71 -7.80 32.35
CA GLU A 246 20.34 -7.28 32.35
C GLU A 246 19.98 -6.68 30.99
N ILE A 247 20.87 -5.87 30.42
CA ILE A 247 20.68 -5.30 29.07
C ILE A 247 20.57 -6.40 28.02
N ASP A 248 21.43 -7.41 28.06
CA ASP A 248 21.43 -8.55 27.14
C ASP A 248 20.14 -9.38 27.26
N ALA A 249 19.61 -9.52 28.48
CA ALA A 249 18.35 -10.22 28.72
C ALA A 249 17.16 -9.48 28.10
N ILE A 250 17.08 -8.15 28.28
CA ILE A 250 16.03 -7.32 27.66
C ILE A 250 16.11 -7.41 26.13
N ARG A 251 17.32 -7.32 25.56
CA ARG A 251 17.52 -7.47 24.11
C ARG A 251 17.16 -8.86 23.60
N ALA A 252 17.38 -9.91 24.38
CA ALA A 252 16.99 -11.27 24.00
C ALA A 252 15.47 -11.43 23.97
N GLU A 253 14.75 -10.86 24.95
CA GLU A 253 13.28 -10.75 24.97
C GLU A 253 12.78 -10.00 23.74
N ALA A 254 13.41 -8.87 23.42
CA ALA A 254 13.01 -8.04 22.28
C ALA A 254 13.26 -8.71 20.92
N ARG A 255 14.36 -9.42 20.74
CA ARG A 255 14.61 -10.22 19.51
C ARG A 255 13.55 -11.31 19.31
N ALA A 256 13.10 -11.95 20.38
CA ALA A 256 12.03 -12.93 20.29
C ALA A 256 10.71 -12.28 19.88
N LEU A 257 10.39 -11.12 20.47
CA LEU A 257 9.20 -10.33 20.10
C LEU A 257 9.26 -9.85 18.65
N ASN A 258 10.40 -9.31 18.19
CA ASN A 258 10.57 -8.82 16.81
C ASN A 258 10.33 -9.92 15.79
N LYS A 259 10.77 -11.15 16.07
CA LYS A 259 10.53 -12.28 15.17
C LYS A 259 9.04 -12.59 15.02
N GLU A 260 8.28 -12.55 16.11
CA GLU A 260 6.83 -12.75 16.05
C GLU A 260 6.15 -11.54 15.38
N ASN A 261 6.55 -10.30 15.69
CA ASN A 261 6.03 -9.10 15.04
C ASN A 261 6.24 -9.13 13.51
N LEU A 262 7.43 -9.48 13.02
CA LEU A 262 7.68 -9.58 11.57
C LEU A 262 6.85 -10.69 10.91
N LYS A 263 6.57 -11.78 11.63
CA LYS A 263 5.68 -12.83 11.15
C LYS A 263 4.22 -12.34 11.09
N ILE A 264 3.78 -11.57 12.07
CA ILE A 264 2.46 -10.93 12.09
C ILE A 264 2.35 -9.93 10.93
N PHE A 265 3.37 -9.09 10.72
CA PHE A 265 3.42 -8.16 9.61
C PHE A 265 3.24 -8.88 8.27
N LYS A 266 4.02 -9.95 8.04
CA LYS A 266 3.85 -10.78 6.84
C LYS A 266 2.44 -11.35 6.72
N PHE A 267 1.85 -11.84 7.82
CA PHE A 267 0.49 -12.37 7.79
C PHE A 267 -0.53 -11.31 7.35
N VAL A 268 -0.42 -10.07 7.84
CA VAL A 268 -1.27 -8.95 7.39
C VAL A 268 -1.10 -8.73 5.90
N GLN A 269 0.13 -8.64 5.40
CA GLN A 269 0.34 -8.43 3.97
C GLN A 269 -0.09 -9.61 3.11
N ASP A 270 -0.01 -10.84 3.60
CA ASP A 270 -0.47 -12.02 2.85
C ASP A 270 -2.01 -12.09 2.78
N THR A 271 -2.75 -11.53 3.74
CA THR A 271 -4.18 -11.79 3.92
C THR A 271 -5.10 -10.57 3.77
N LEU A 272 -4.64 -9.37 4.11
CA LEU A 272 -5.45 -8.13 4.16
C LEU A 272 -4.95 -7.04 3.20
N LEU A 273 -3.93 -7.34 2.40
CA LEU A 273 -3.47 -6.51 1.30
C LEU A 273 -3.90 -7.16 -0.01
N GLY A 274 -4.79 -6.47 -0.74
CA GLY A 274 -5.14 -6.71 -2.13
C GLY A 274 -4.70 -5.55 -3.01
N LEU A 275 -4.84 -5.74 -4.32
CA LEU A 275 -4.58 -4.74 -5.35
C LEU A 275 -5.81 -4.59 -6.24
N MET A 276 -6.32 -3.38 -6.31
CA MET A 276 -7.25 -2.95 -7.34
C MET A 276 -6.42 -2.24 -8.41
N TYR A 277 -6.08 -2.97 -9.48
CA TYR A 277 -5.02 -2.60 -10.43
C TYR A 277 -3.67 -2.38 -9.75
N GLU A 278 -3.29 -1.13 -9.53
CA GLU A 278 -2.05 -0.69 -8.87
C GLU A 278 -2.32 -0.12 -7.47
N THR A 279 -3.59 0.09 -7.11
CA THR A 279 -4.01 0.69 -5.84
C THR A 279 -4.04 -0.38 -4.74
N PRO A 280 -3.26 -0.22 -3.65
CA PRO A 280 -3.33 -1.09 -2.49
C PRO A 280 -4.64 -0.93 -1.70
N VAL A 281 -5.41 -2.00 -1.57
CA VAL A 281 -6.74 -2.00 -0.94
C VAL A 281 -6.90 -3.15 0.06
N VAL A 282 -7.87 -3.05 0.94
CA VAL A 282 -8.47 -4.23 1.59
C VAL A 282 -9.29 -4.96 0.52
N PRO A 283 -9.17 -6.29 0.36
CA PRO A 283 -9.74 -6.99 -0.79
C PRO A 283 -11.24 -6.72 -1.04
N HIS A 284 -12.07 -6.58 0.01
CA HIS A 284 -13.49 -6.28 -0.13
C HIS A 284 -13.80 -4.89 -0.73
N GLU A 285 -12.87 -3.93 -0.70
CA GLU A 285 -13.10 -2.59 -1.25
C GLU A 285 -13.36 -2.63 -2.77
N SER A 286 -12.69 -3.55 -3.49
CA SER A 286 -12.81 -3.61 -4.95
C SER A 286 -14.23 -3.88 -5.45
N PRO A 287 -14.93 -4.94 -4.99
CA PRO A 287 -16.31 -5.13 -5.38
C PRO A 287 -17.25 -4.05 -4.83
N GLN A 288 -16.99 -3.43 -3.67
CA GLN A 288 -17.80 -2.29 -3.19
C GLN A 288 -17.75 -1.12 -4.19
N LYS A 289 -16.54 -0.70 -4.58
CA LYS A 289 -16.32 0.40 -5.54
C LYS A 289 -16.99 0.09 -6.87
N ASN A 290 -16.81 -1.12 -7.38
CA ASN A 290 -17.46 -1.57 -8.61
C ASN A 290 -19.00 -1.53 -8.52
N ILE A 291 -19.59 -2.00 -7.42
CA ILE A 291 -21.05 -1.98 -7.23
C ILE A 291 -21.55 -0.52 -7.22
N ALA A 292 -20.92 0.36 -6.44
CA ALA A 292 -21.32 1.77 -6.36
C ALA A 292 -21.29 2.46 -7.73
N LEU A 293 -20.21 2.27 -8.49
CA LEU A 293 -20.07 2.83 -9.82
C LEU A 293 -21.12 2.27 -10.80
N MET A 294 -21.36 0.96 -10.80
CA MET A 294 -22.37 0.35 -11.66
C MET A 294 -23.80 0.81 -11.31
N GLU A 295 -24.11 1.01 -10.02
CA GLU A 295 -25.39 1.57 -9.58
C GLU A 295 -25.56 3.02 -10.06
N ALA A 296 -24.49 3.83 -10.01
CA ALA A 296 -24.48 5.20 -10.54
C ALA A 296 -24.64 5.24 -12.07
N VAL A 297 -23.97 4.34 -12.81
CA VAL A 297 -24.16 4.17 -14.26
C VAL A 297 -25.62 3.87 -14.57
N ILE A 298 -26.23 2.89 -13.90
CA ILE A 298 -27.63 2.53 -14.12
C ILE A 298 -28.55 3.73 -13.87
N ALA A 299 -28.33 4.49 -12.79
CA ALA A 299 -29.14 5.65 -12.47
C ALA A 299 -29.08 6.71 -13.59
N ALA A 300 -27.89 7.04 -14.10
CA ALA A 300 -27.72 7.98 -15.20
C ALA A 300 -28.40 7.48 -16.49
N LEU A 301 -28.27 6.19 -16.82
CA LEU A 301 -28.90 5.60 -18.01
C LEU A 301 -30.44 5.57 -17.90
N GLU A 302 -31.01 5.37 -16.71
CA GLU A 302 -32.45 5.44 -16.48
C GLU A 302 -33.02 6.85 -16.67
N GLU A 303 -32.19 7.88 -16.47
CA GLU A 303 -32.51 9.28 -16.80
C GLU A 303 -32.26 9.63 -18.28
N GLY A 304 -31.68 8.70 -19.05
CA GLY A 304 -31.31 8.90 -20.45
C GLY A 304 -30.02 9.72 -20.64
N ASP A 305 -29.17 9.81 -19.61
CA ASP A 305 -27.93 10.57 -19.61
C ASP A 305 -26.71 9.64 -19.81
N VAL A 306 -26.46 9.29 -21.07
CA VAL A 306 -25.31 8.44 -21.45
C VAL A 306 -23.97 9.15 -21.24
N VAL A 307 -23.94 10.48 -21.36
CA VAL A 307 -22.72 11.28 -21.19
C VAL A 307 -22.24 11.19 -19.75
N THR A 308 -23.11 11.48 -18.78
CA THR A 308 -22.78 11.33 -17.36
C THR A 308 -22.44 9.89 -17.02
N ALA A 309 -23.20 8.91 -17.54
CA ALA A 309 -22.89 7.50 -17.33
C ALA A 309 -21.47 7.13 -17.77
N ALA A 310 -21.03 7.61 -18.93
CA ALA A 310 -19.72 7.30 -19.50
C ALA A 310 -18.58 8.08 -18.83
N ASP A 311 -18.72 9.41 -18.67
CA ASP A 311 -17.62 10.32 -18.28
C ASP A 311 -17.44 10.45 -16.77
N GLU A 312 -18.46 10.16 -15.95
CA GLU A 312 -18.37 10.29 -14.49
C GLU A 312 -18.24 8.93 -13.79
N TYR A 313 -18.76 7.84 -14.37
CA TYR A 313 -18.90 6.57 -13.66
C TYR A 313 -18.32 5.35 -14.39
N ALA A 314 -18.73 5.07 -15.63
CA ALA A 314 -18.41 3.80 -16.28
C ALA A 314 -16.92 3.61 -16.49
N TRP A 315 -16.20 4.66 -16.89
CA TRP A 315 -14.77 4.62 -17.13
C TRP A 315 -13.95 4.22 -15.89
N ALA A 316 -14.46 4.49 -14.69
CA ALA A 316 -13.77 4.24 -13.41
C ALA A 316 -14.01 2.81 -12.87
N ILE A 317 -14.97 2.06 -13.42
CA ILE A 317 -15.20 0.67 -13.02
C ILE A 317 -13.92 -0.14 -13.29
N ASN A 318 -13.65 -1.14 -12.44
CA ASN A 318 -12.46 -1.98 -12.50
C ASN A 318 -11.14 -1.19 -12.44
N GLU A 319 -11.11 -0.06 -11.73
CA GLU A 319 -9.93 0.80 -11.59
C GLU A 319 -9.38 1.26 -12.94
N TYR A 320 -10.25 1.86 -13.74
CA TYR A 320 -9.91 2.43 -15.05
C TYR A 320 -9.67 1.41 -16.17
N PHE A 321 -9.84 0.12 -15.92
CA PHE A 321 -9.90 -0.89 -16.98
C PHE A 321 -10.97 -0.54 -18.03
N GLU A 322 -12.13 -0.10 -17.58
CA GLU A 322 -13.23 0.26 -18.45
C GLU A 322 -12.95 1.51 -19.29
N TRP A 323 -12.04 2.39 -18.86
CA TRP A 323 -11.53 3.46 -19.72
C TRP A 323 -10.81 2.88 -20.94
N TYR A 324 -9.92 1.89 -20.75
CA TYR A 324 -9.25 1.22 -21.88
C TYR A 324 -10.25 0.51 -22.79
N GLU A 325 -11.29 -0.10 -22.22
CA GLU A 325 -12.34 -0.76 -22.99
C GLU A 325 -13.03 0.18 -23.98
N MET A 326 -13.22 1.46 -23.63
CA MET A 326 -13.82 2.47 -24.51
C MET A 326 -12.96 2.80 -25.73
N TYR A 327 -11.63 2.71 -25.62
CA TYR A 327 -10.70 3.19 -26.67
C TYR A 327 -9.98 2.07 -27.44
N PHE A 328 -9.89 0.87 -26.89
CA PHE A 328 -9.15 -0.24 -27.48
C PHE A 328 -10.09 -1.37 -27.97
N SER A 329 -9.64 -2.08 -29.01
CA SER A 329 -10.41 -3.19 -29.58
C SER A 329 -10.48 -4.37 -28.61
N PRO A 330 -11.52 -5.23 -28.71
CA PRO A 330 -11.63 -6.43 -27.89
C PRO A 330 -10.38 -7.32 -27.91
N GLU A 331 -9.71 -7.46 -29.05
CA GLU A 331 -8.50 -8.27 -29.19
C GLU A 331 -7.29 -7.70 -28.41
N VAL A 332 -7.23 -6.38 -28.22
CA VAL A 332 -6.18 -5.74 -27.40
C VAL A 332 -6.50 -5.95 -25.93
N MET A 333 -7.77 -5.81 -25.55
CA MET A 333 -8.21 -6.00 -24.17
C MET A 333 -8.10 -7.46 -23.73
N GLU A 334 -8.32 -8.43 -24.62
CA GLU A 334 -8.05 -9.85 -24.33
C GLU A 334 -6.60 -10.08 -23.89
N ILE A 335 -5.62 -9.43 -24.54
CA ILE A 335 -4.21 -9.48 -24.12
C ILE A 335 -4.03 -8.85 -22.74
N HIS A 336 -4.66 -7.69 -22.51
CA HIS A 336 -4.57 -6.99 -21.22
C HIS A 336 -5.15 -7.83 -20.07
N TYR A 337 -6.31 -8.45 -20.24
CA TYR A 337 -6.88 -9.37 -19.25
C TYR A 337 -6.00 -10.62 -19.06
N ASP A 338 -5.40 -11.17 -20.12
CA ASP A 338 -4.52 -12.33 -20.01
C ASP A 338 -3.24 -12.00 -19.20
N MET A 339 -2.72 -10.77 -19.33
CA MET A 339 -1.58 -10.29 -18.54
C MET A 339 -1.85 -10.28 -17.02
N PHE A 340 -3.10 -10.17 -16.58
CA PHE A 340 -3.49 -10.22 -15.15
C PHE A 340 -3.99 -11.59 -14.72
N TYR A 341 -4.90 -12.15 -15.52
CA TYR A 341 -5.81 -13.23 -15.11
C TYR A 341 -5.66 -14.49 -15.95
N GLY A 342 -4.78 -14.50 -16.96
CA GLY A 342 -4.52 -15.66 -17.80
C GLY A 342 -4.11 -16.86 -16.94
N GLU A 343 -4.80 -18.00 -17.10
CA GLU A 343 -4.53 -19.21 -16.31
C GLU A 343 -3.07 -19.68 -16.48
N ASP A 344 -2.53 -19.51 -17.70
CA ASP A 344 -1.14 -19.87 -18.03
C ASP A 344 -0.11 -18.77 -17.66
N ASN A 345 -0.56 -17.60 -17.19
CA ASN A 345 0.30 -16.44 -16.86
C ASN A 345 0.51 -16.23 -15.34
N GLN A 346 -0.07 -17.07 -14.49
CA GLN A 346 -0.07 -16.87 -13.03
C GLN A 346 1.34 -16.90 -12.39
N ASP A 347 2.32 -17.54 -13.04
CA ASP A 347 3.73 -17.55 -12.58
C ASP A 347 4.51 -16.27 -13.00
N ASN A 348 3.88 -15.33 -13.71
CA ASN A 348 4.50 -14.11 -14.24
C ASN A 348 3.94 -12.81 -13.61
N LEU A 349 3.29 -12.91 -12.45
CA LEU A 349 2.59 -11.78 -11.82
C LEU A 349 3.41 -11.02 -10.77
N PHE A 350 4.66 -11.43 -10.52
CA PHE A 350 5.60 -10.73 -9.62
C PHE A 350 4.96 -10.28 -8.29
N TRP A 351 5.00 -8.98 -7.97
CA TRP A 351 4.44 -8.43 -6.73
C TRP A 351 2.90 -8.40 -6.72
N GLY A 352 2.24 -8.62 -7.86
CA GLY A 352 0.79 -8.81 -7.95
C GLY A 352 0.33 -10.26 -7.73
N THR A 353 1.24 -11.21 -7.54
CA THR A 353 0.89 -12.64 -7.36
C THR A 353 -0.08 -12.84 -6.19
N GLY A 354 -1.29 -13.31 -6.50
CA GLY A 354 -2.34 -13.55 -5.51
C GLY A 354 -2.94 -12.28 -4.89
N LYS A 355 -2.73 -11.11 -5.52
CA LYS A 355 -3.19 -9.80 -5.02
C LYS A 355 -4.32 -9.18 -5.83
N SER A 356 -4.51 -9.61 -7.08
CA SER A 356 -5.48 -9.00 -7.98
C SER A 356 -6.94 -9.15 -7.51
N PHE A 357 -7.73 -8.12 -7.78
CA PHE A 357 -9.18 -8.12 -7.61
C PHE A 357 -9.92 -8.97 -8.65
N VAL A 358 -11.21 -9.22 -8.45
CA VAL A 358 -12.09 -9.89 -9.42
C VAL A 358 -12.84 -8.84 -10.24
N PRO A 359 -12.58 -8.68 -11.56
CA PRO A 359 -13.20 -7.62 -12.35
C PRO A 359 -14.70 -7.86 -12.57
N ALA A 360 -15.47 -6.77 -12.59
CA ALA A 360 -16.85 -6.74 -13.03
C ALA A 360 -16.92 -6.93 -14.56
N LYS A 361 -17.81 -7.81 -15.03
CA LYS A 361 -17.90 -8.17 -16.46
C LYS A 361 -18.82 -7.21 -17.21
N VAL A 362 -18.33 -6.03 -17.52
CA VAL A 362 -19.14 -4.94 -18.09
C VAL A 362 -18.64 -4.38 -19.43
N SER A 363 -17.49 -4.85 -19.94
CA SER A 363 -16.83 -4.34 -21.15
C SER A 363 -17.76 -4.11 -22.36
N GLU A 364 -18.70 -5.04 -22.63
CA GLU A 364 -19.64 -4.89 -23.75
C GLU A 364 -20.59 -3.70 -23.54
N ALA A 365 -21.10 -3.53 -22.33
CA ALA A 365 -21.97 -2.41 -21.98
C ALA A 365 -21.19 -1.10 -22.04
N THR A 366 -20.00 -1.04 -21.42
CA THR A 366 -19.13 0.13 -21.40
C THR A 366 -18.79 0.60 -22.82
N ARG A 367 -18.39 -0.33 -23.72
CA ARG A 367 -18.13 0.00 -25.13
C ARG A 367 -19.38 0.54 -25.83
N SER A 368 -20.54 -0.08 -25.60
CA SER A 368 -21.80 0.38 -26.18
C SER A 368 -22.15 1.81 -25.74
N LEU A 369 -21.91 2.17 -24.46
CA LEU A 369 -22.12 3.53 -23.97
C LEU A 369 -21.26 4.52 -24.75
N PHE A 370 -19.98 4.21 -24.96
CA PHE A 370 -19.06 5.09 -25.69
C PHE A 370 -19.38 5.17 -27.19
N GLU A 371 -19.77 4.07 -27.84
CA GLU A 371 -20.21 4.07 -29.24
C GLU A 371 -21.50 4.89 -29.45
N ARG A 372 -22.36 4.93 -28.44
CA ARG A 372 -23.66 5.61 -28.44
C ARG A 372 -23.65 6.91 -27.62
N TYR A 373 -22.45 7.46 -27.37
CA TYR A 373 -22.24 8.61 -26.50
C TYR A 373 -23.04 9.86 -26.88
N GLU A 374 -23.29 10.06 -28.18
CA GLU A 374 -24.04 11.21 -28.72
C GLU A 374 -25.55 10.92 -28.87
N GLU A 375 -26.04 9.78 -28.38
CA GLU A 375 -27.46 9.39 -28.52
C GLU A 375 -28.36 10.11 -27.50
N GLU A 376 -29.20 11.03 -27.98
CA GLU A 376 -30.19 11.71 -27.14
C GLU A 376 -31.43 10.83 -26.89
N GLY A 377 -31.71 10.51 -25.62
CA GLY A 377 -32.90 9.75 -25.23
C GLY A 377 -32.89 8.29 -25.71
N GLY A 378 -31.69 7.71 -25.85
CA GLY A 378 -31.49 6.33 -26.28
C GLY A 378 -32.04 5.28 -25.32
N ASP A 379 -32.37 4.11 -25.86
CA ASP A 379 -32.74 2.94 -25.05
C ASP A 379 -31.48 2.15 -24.67
N PHE A 380 -31.12 2.18 -23.38
CA PHE A 380 -29.97 1.47 -22.80
C PHE A 380 -30.39 0.26 -21.94
N SER A 381 -31.60 -0.28 -22.15
CA SER A 381 -32.13 -1.38 -21.34
C SER A 381 -31.23 -2.63 -21.34
N LYS A 382 -30.46 -2.87 -22.41
CA LYS A 382 -29.55 -4.01 -22.51
C LYS A 382 -28.28 -3.80 -21.70
N GLU A 383 -27.69 -2.62 -21.80
CA GLU A 383 -26.51 -2.19 -21.04
C GLU A 383 -26.82 -2.21 -19.54
N ILE A 384 -28.00 -1.68 -19.16
CA ILE A 384 -28.51 -1.75 -17.78
C ILE A 384 -28.63 -3.21 -17.29
N GLU A 385 -29.10 -4.15 -18.12
CA GLU A 385 -29.17 -5.57 -17.75
C GLU A 385 -27.79 -6.18 -17.49
N ILE A 386 -26.78 -5.81 -18.28
CA ILE A 386 -25.38 -6.24 -18.08
C ILE A 386 -24.85 -5.71 -16.74
N TYR A 387 -25.01 -4.41 -16.45
CA TYR A 387 -24.57 -3.83 -15.18
C TYR A 387 -25.30 -4.46 -13.99
N ARG A 388 -26.62 -4.68 -14.07
CA ARG A 388 -27.39 -5.36 -13.02
C ARG A 388 -26.89 -6.77 -12.75
N LYS A 389 -26.57 -7.52 -13.80
CA LYS A 389 -26.00 -8.86 -13.66
C LYS A 389 -24.62 -8.82 -13.03
N ALA A 390 -23.76 -7.89 -13.45
CA ALA A 390 -22.43 -7.72 -12.90
C ALA A 390 -22.46 -7.30 -11.41
N ILE A 391 -23.43 -6.46 -10.99
CA ILE A 391 -23.67 -6.15 -9.57
C ILE A 391 -23.94 -7.42 -8.77
N GLU A 392 -24.82 -8.32 -9.23
CA GLU A 392 -25.10 -9.57 -8.52
C GLU A 392 -23.88 -10.49 -8.44
N GLU A 393 -23.04 -10.55 -9.49
CA GLU A 393 -21.78 -11.28 -9.47
C GLU A 393 -20.79 -10.66 -8.45
N GLN A 394 -20.66 -9.33 -8.42
CA GLN A 394 -19.77 -8.63 -7.48
C GLN A 394 -20.28 -8.70 -6.04
N ARG A 395 -21.59 -8.76 -5.80
CA ARG A 395 -22.16 -9.02 -4.46
C ARG A 395 -21.74 -10.39 -3.93
N ALA A 396 -21.69 -11.41 -4.78
CA ALA A 396 -21.21 -12.73 -4.39
C ALA A 396 -19.71 -12.70 -4.03
N VAL A 397 -18.89 -12.01 -4.81
CA VAL A 397 -17.46 -11.80 -4.54
C VAL A 397 -17.27 -11.06 -3.21
N LEU A 398 -17.96 -9.93 -3.01
CA LEU A 398 -17.89 -9.13 -1.79
C LEU A 398 -18.20 -9.97 -0.55
N LYS A 399 -19.27 -10.77 -0.61
CA LYS A 399 -19.66 -11.66 0.49
C LYS A 399 -18.59 -12.70 0.82
N GLU A 400 -17.95 -13.30 -0.18
CA GLU A 400 -16.90 -14.29 0.03
C GLU A 400 -15.64 -13.65 0.64
N LEU A 401 -15.22 -12.51 0.11
CA LEU A 401 -14.06 -11.76 0.60
C LEU A 401 -14.25 -11.34 2.06
N MET A 402 -15.38 -10.72 2.40
CA MET A 402 -15.64 -10.32 3.80
C MET A 402 -15.67 -11.50 4.78
N ALA A 403 -16.19 -12.65 4.37
CA ALA A 403 -16.18 -13.84 5.21
C ALA A 403 -14.74 -14.32 5.47
N LYS A 404 -13.92 -14.37 4.42
CA LYS A 404 -12.50 -14.73 4.52
C LYS A 404 -11.69 -13.73 5.35
N GLU A 405 -11.87 -12.44 5.11
CA GLU A 405 -11.21 -11.37 5.87
C GLU A 405 -11.61 -11.42 7.34
N THR A 406 -12.88 -11.67 7.67
CA THR A 406 -13.32 -11.84 9.06
C THR A 406 -12.57 -12.99 9.74
N GLU A 407 -12.41 -14.13 9.06
CA GLU A 407 -11.60 -15.24 9.59
C GLU A 407 -10.13 -14.87 9.77
N ASP A 408 -9.55 -14.15 8.81
CA ASP A 408 -8.14 -13.75 8.85
C ASP A 408 -7.87 -12.67 9.91
N ILE A 409 -8.81 -11.73 10.13
CA ILE A 409 -8.79 -10.76 11.24
C ILE A 409 -8.82 -11.50 12.59
N LEU A 410 -9.68 -12.51 12.76
CA LEU A 410 -9.73 -13.29 14.00
C LEU A 410 -8.44 -14.10 14.23
N LYS A 411 -7.79 -14.60 13.17
CA LYS A 411 -6.46 -15.21 13.29
C LYS A 411 -5.40 -14.18 13.68
N LEU A 412 -5.44 -12.99 13.12
CA LEU A 412 -4.55 -11.88 13.48
C LEU A 412 -4.70 -11.51 14.96
N VAL A 413 -5.93 -11.41 15.46
CA VAL A 413 -6.24 -11.22 16.88
C VAL A 413 -5.55 -12.26 17.76
N ASP A 414 -5.59 -13.53 17.36
CA ASP A 414 -4.94 -14.61 18.11
C ASP A 414 -3.41 -14.57 18.01
N MET A 415 -2.85 -14.06 16.92
CA MET A 415 -1.40 -13.88 16.77
C MET A 415 -0.84 -12.71 17.60
N LEU A 416 -1.65 -11.69 17.89
CA LEU A 416 -1.26 -10.51 18.68
C LEU A 416 -1.31 -10.73 20.21
N LYS A 417 -2.03 -11.75 20.67
CA LYS A 417 -2.15 -12.13 22.09
C LYS A 417 -0.88 -12.79 22.61
#